data_AF-A0A367FBV0-F1
#
_entry.id   AF-A0A367FBV0-F1
#
_cell.length_a   1.000
_cell.length_b   1.000
_cell.length_c   1.000
_cell.angle_alpha   90.00
_cell.angle_beta   90.00
_cell.angle_gamma   90.00
#
_symmetry.space_group_name_H-M   'P 1'
#
loop_
_entity.id
_entity.type
_entity.pdbx_description
1 polymer ?
#
loop_
_entity_poly.entity_id
_entity_poly.type
_entity_poly.pdbx_seq_one_letter_code
_entity_poly.pdbx_strand_id
1 'polypeptide(L)'
;MMTNPSPVIPPAEQQTSVAAADLLNSANAGVIVERTAQVRNGFHAEGRKFARMMAEFVTAKQVGVASAYVYEETFGTKDRLHWLIHLSSLDAYEAMVHMGTSDEEYRGAVAKPQAGDGGGWDRVFVDGSMHETVLMPQFWGMYGTKVDGERERGTAQYTQEGPITGLPGAREQVALPAGQILHSGTCGLLLHRTAQLDYDFRSEGRTFAREAAESINENLPGEATVFVYEEAFGAADRIHWLIHLKSLSTYYKVLSLHVKDERVRELYFQERIAPERGGGTWARMFVPGSMADVALTPHHWGMYAT
;
A
#
# COMPACT_ATOMS: atom_id res chain seq x y z
N MET A 1 -12.74 -16.35 26.48
CA MET A 1 -12.57 -15.56 25.25
C MET A 1 -11.62 -14.43 25.57
N MET A 2 -10.36 -14.52 25.13
CA MET A 2 -9.43 -13.39 25.24
C MET A 2 -9.85 -12.38 24.18
N THR A 3 -10.40 -11.26 24.61
CA THR A 3 -10.65 -10.10 23.75
C THR A 3 -9.28 -9.64 23.25
N ASN A 4 -8.99 -9.83 21.96
CA ASN A 4 -7.84 -9.17 21.34
C ASN A 4 -7.97 -7.67 21.62
N PRO A 5 -6.96 -7.02 22.24
CA PRO A 5 -7.05 -5.59 22.46
C PRO A 5 -7.18 -4.90 21.11
N SER A 6 -8.20 -4.05 20.97
CA SER A 6 -8.36 -3.17 19.81
C SER A 6 -7.03 -2.45 19.54
N PRO A 7 -6.66 -2.23 18.27
CA PRO A 7 -5.46 -1.48 17.95
C PRO A 7 -5.51 -0.12 18.66
N VAL A 8 -4.35 0.31 19.20
CA VAL A 8 -4.22 1.57 19.95
C VAL A 8 -4.60 2.78 19.09
N ILE A 9 -4.50 2.64 17.77
CA ILE A 9 -4.88 3.62 16.75
C ILE A 9 -6.12 3.07 16.02
N PRO A 10 -7.22 3.85 15.91
CA PRO A 10 -8.39 3.43 15.14
C PRO A 10 -8.01 3.04 13.70
N PRO A 11 -8.44 1.86 13.23
CA PRO A 11 -8.09 1.36 11.90
C PRO A 11 -8.79 2.17 10.79
N ALA A 12 -8.23 2.14 9.58
CA ALA A 12 -8.71 2.96 8.46
C ALA A 12 -10.11 2.58 7.96
N GLU A 13 -10.57 1.35 8.18
CA GLU A 13 -11.94 0.93 7.85
C GLU A 13 -13.01 1.69 8.64
N GLN A 14 -12.67 2.25 9.81
CA GLN A 14 -13.58 3.10 10.60
C GLN A 14 -13.70 4.52 10.04
N GLN A 15 -13.03 4.82 8.92
CA GLN A 15 -13.13 6.12 8.28
C GLN A 15 -14.47 6.32 7.54
N THR A 16 -15.16 5.20 7.27
CA THR A 16 -16.36 5.12 6.44
C THR A 16 -17.51 4.43 7.16
N SER A 17 -18.72 4.66 6.64
CA SER A 17 -19.94 3.98 7.04
C SER A 17 -20.19 2.66 6.30
N VAL A 18 -19.44 2.38 5.22
CA VAL A 18 -19.58 1.16 4.41
C VAL A 18 -19.13 -0.07 5.21
N ALA A 19 -19.84 -1.19 5.07
CA ALA A 19 -19.53 -2.42 5.78
C ALA A 19 -18.19 -3.02 5.31
N ALA A 20 -17.40 -3.56 6.24
CA ALA A 20 -16.05 -4.07 5.95
C ALA A 20 -16.00 -5.16 4.86
N ALA A 21 -17.07 -5.95 4.70
CA ALA A 21 -17.17 -6.97 3.65
C ALA A 21 -17.23 -6.38 2.23
N ASP A 22 -17.67 -5.14 2.10
CA ASP A 22 -17.84 -4.43 0.82
C ASP A 22 -16.65 -3.51 0.50
N LEU A 23 -15.65 -3.47 1.38
CA LEU A 23 -14.47 -2.61 1.25
C LEU A 23 -13.34 -3.29 0.47
N LEU A 24 -12.74 -2.53 -0.43
CA LEU A 24 -11.44 -2.84 -1.01
C LEU A 24 -10.30 -2.36 -0.09
N ASN A 25 -9.20 -3.10 -0.10
CA ASN A 25 -8.03 -2.89 0.74
C ASN A 25 -6.79 -3.53 0.08
N SER A 26 -5.64 -3.37 0.72
CA SER A 26 -4.36 -3.85 0.19
C SER A 26 -4.22 -5.39 0.14
N ALA A 27 -5.23 -6.17 0.53
CA ALA A 27 -5.24 -7.60 0.31
C ALA A 27 -6.12 -8.00 -0.90
N ASN A 28 -7.25 -7.33 -1.13
CA ASN A 28 -8.24 -7.76 -2.14
C ASN A 28 -8.31 -6.85 -3.38
N ALA A 29 -7.65 -5.69 -3.38
CA ALA A 29 -7.62 -4.79 -4.52
C ALA A 29 -6.71 -5.31 -5.64
N GLY A 30 -7.14 -5.17 -6.89
CA GLY A 30 -6.32 -5.46 -8.07
C GLY A 30 -5.33 -4.34 -8.40
N VAL A 31 -5.60 -3.11 -7.93
CA VAL A 31 -4.73 -1.93 -8.10
C VAL A 31 -4.86 -1.04 -6.86
N ILE A 32 -3.76 -0.40 -6.45
CA ILE A 32 -3.81 0.70 -5.48
C ILE A 32 -3.24 1.94 -6.14
N VAL A 33 -3.99 3.04 -6.14
CA VAL A 33 -3.45 4.37 -6.43
C VAL A 33 -3.14 5.03 -5.10
N GLU A 34 -1.87 5.21 -4.81
CA GLU A 34 -1.43 6.06 -3.71
C GLU A 34 -1.35 7.50 -4.24
N ARG A 35 -2.23 8.35 -3.74
CA ARG A 35 -2.16 9.80 -3.97
C ARG A 35 -1.56 10.45 -2.74
N THR A 36 -0.55 11.28 -2.91
CA THR A 36 0.09 12.03 -1.84
C THR A 36 -0.02 13.52 -2.08
N ALA A 37 -0.28 14.31 -1.03
CA ALA A 37 -0.27 15.76 -1.13
C ALA A 37 0.22 16.42 0.16
N GLN A 38 0.89 17.57 0.03
CA GLN A 38 1.33 18.38 1.16
C GLN A 38 0.28 19.45 1.48
N VAL A 39 -0.25 19.45 2.71
CA VAL A 39 -1.13 20.52 3.17
C VAL A 39 -0.30 21.78 3.44
N ARG A 40 -0.83 22.94 3.02
CA ARG A 40 -0.23 24.26 3.27
C ARG A 40 -0.35 24.62 4.75
N ASN A 41 0.68 25.28 5.30
CA ASN A 41 0.65 25.76 6.68
C ASN A 41 -0.58 26.66 6.91
N GLY A 42 -1.26 26.48 8.04
CA GLY A 42 -2.49 27.17 8.40
C GLY A 42 -3.77 26.48 7.93
N PHE A 43 -3.68 25.52 7.00
CA PHE A 43 -4.82 24.79 6.46
C PHE A 43 -4.94 23.35 6.99
N HIS A 44 -4.25 23.01 8.07
CA HIS A 44 -4.15 21.66 8.62
C HIS A 44 -5.52 20.97 8.83
N ALA A 45 -6.44 21.64 9.52
CA ALA A 45 -7.79 21.11 9.79
C ALA A 45 -8.63 21.03 8.52
N GLU A 46 -8.54 22.04 7.65
CA GLU A 46 -9.25 22.12 6.37
C GLU A 46 -8.83 20.98 5.43
N GLY A 47 -7.51 20.73 5.33
CA GLY A 47 -6.93 19.65 4.53
C GLY A 47 -7.31 18.26 5.01
N ARG A 48 -7.23 18.01 6.32
CA ARG A 48 -7.67 16.72 6.91
C ARG A 48 -9.15 16.46 6.70
N LYS A 49 -9.99 17.48 6.92
CA LYS A 49 -11.44 17.39 6.70
C LYS A 49 -11.77 17.13 5.23
N PHE A 50 -11.11 17.86 4.32
CA PHE A 50 -11.25 17.63 2.88
C PHE A 50 -10.88 16.21 2.50
N ALA A 51 -9.71 15.75 2.95
CA ALA A 51 -9.20 14.42 2.63
C ALA A 51 -10.16 13.31 3.05
N ARG A 52 -10.67 13.38 4.27
CA ARG A 52 -11.64 12.42 4.81
C ARG A 52 -12.97 12.47 4.08
N MET A 53 -13.46 13.67 3.76
CA MET A 53 -14.69 13.84 2.99
C MET A 53 -14.57 13.18 1.61
N MET A 54 -13.46 13.42 0.90
CA MET A 54 -13.20 12.83 -0.41
C MET A 54 -13.10 11.30 -0.34
N ALA A 55 -12.41 10.77 0.67
CA ALA A 55 -12.27 9.34 0.86
C ALA A 55 -13.62 8.66 1.17
N GLU A 56 -14.43 9.26 2.05
CA GLU A 56 -15.78 8.76 2.34
C GLU A 56 -16.68 8.81 1.10
N PHE A 57 -16.62 9.91 0.35
CA PHE A 57 -17.43 10.06 -0.84
C PHE A 57 -17.11 8.98 -1.89
N VAL A 58 -15.82 8.77 -2.18
CA VAL A 58 -15.38 7.70 -3.10
C VAL A 58 -15.86 6.35 -2.58
N THR A 59 -15.59 6.02 -1.33
CA THR A 59 -15.90 4.70 -0.76
C THR A 59 -17.40 4.42 -0.72
N ALA A 60 -18.22 5.40 -0.34
CA ALA A 60 -19.67 5.25 -0.23
C ALA A 60 -20.38 5.19 -1.61
N LYS A 61 -19.85 5.87 -2.63
CA LYS A 61 -20.45 5.93 -3.97
C LYS A 61 -19.97 4.82 -4.90
N GLN A 62 -18.80 4.26 -4.64
CA GLN A 62 -18.13 3.28 -5.51
C GLN A 62 -18.01 1.91 -4.84
N VAL A 63 -19.03 1.48 -4.10
CA VAL A 63 -19.03 0.17 -3.41
C VAL A 63 -18.76 -0.96 -4.42
N GLY A 64 -17.78 -1.82 -4.11
CA GLY A 64 -17.31 -2.89 -4.99
C GLY A 64 -16.41 -2.46 -6.17
N VAL A 65 -16.27 -1.15 -6.41
CA VAL A 65 -15.42 -0.57 -7.48
C VAL A 65 -14.17 0.07 -6.90
N ALA A 66 -14.34 0.90 -5.86
CA ALA A 66 -13.26 1.62 -5.19
C ALA A 66 -13.47 1.77 -3.68
N SER A 67 -12.38 1.78 -2.92
CA SER A 67 -12.39 2.20 -1.51
C SER A 67 -11.16 3.04 -1.21
N ALA A 68 -11.32 4.15 -0.48
CA ALA A 68 -10.26 5.09 -0.21
C ALA A 68 -10.02 5.23 1.29
N TYR A 69 -8.76 5.14 1.70
CA TYR A 69 -8.33 5.35 3.07
C TYR A 69 -7.34 6.51 3.15
N VAL A 70 -7.48 7.36 4.16
CA VAL A 70 -6.57 8.48 4.41
C VAL A 70 -5.57 8.11 5.50
N TYR A 71 -4.30 8.34 5.22
CA TYR A 71 -3.20 8.24 6.16
C TYR A 71 -2.43 9.55 6.23
N GLU A 72 -1.70 9.74 7.32
CA GLU A 72 -0.72 10.80 7.48
C GLU A 72 0.64 10.18 7.83
N GLU A 73 1.73 10.82 7.38
CA GLU A 73 3.07 10.41 7.80
C GLU A 73 3.20 10.53 9.33
N THR A 74 3.41 9.38 9.97
CA THR A 74 3.60 9.26 11.43
C THR A 74 4.89 9.95 11.85
N PHE A 75 5.93 9.72 11.04
CA PHE A 75 7.25 10.31 11.17
C PHE A 75 7.72 10.65 9.76
N GLY A 76 8.21 11.87 9.56
CA GLY A 76 8.60 12.35 8.24
C GLY A 76 8.11 13.78 8.03
N THR A 77 7.42 14.01 6.92
CA THR A 77 6.87 15.30 6.53
C THR A 77 5.53 15.53 7.21
N LYS A 78 5.49 16.50 8.12
CA LYS A 78 4.26 16.88 8.81
C LYS A 78 3.20 17.34 7.81
N ASP A 79 1.94 16.99 8.07
CA ASP A 79 0.78 17.39 7.25
C ASP A 79 0.86 16.90 5.80
N ARG A 80 1.57 15.79 5.58
CA ARG A 80 1.57 15.06 4.32
C ARG A 80 0.54 13.95 4.38
N LEU A 81 -0.47 14.08 3.52
CA LEU A 81 -1.61 13.18 3.45
C LEU A 81 -1.41 12.18 2.33
N HIS A 82 -1.77 10.92 2.60
CA HIS A 82 -1.77 9.82 1.65
C HIS A 82 -3.18 9.28 1.53
N TRP A 83 -3.74 9.26 0.32
CA TRP A 83 -4.94 8.50 0.00
C TRP A 83 -4.52 7.20 -0.65
N LEU A 84 -4.81 6.08 0.01
CA LEU A 84 -4.72 4.76 -0.61
C LEU A 84 -6.07 4.44 -1.24
N ILE A 85 -6.17 4.65 -2.55
CA ILE A 85 -7.37 4.39 -3.35
C ILE A 85 -7.25 2.98 -3.94
N HIS A 86 -8.02 2.06 -3.39
CA HIS A 86 -8.04 0.65 -3.76
C HIS A 86 -9.08 0.45 -4.84
N LEU A 87 -8.68 -0.15 -5.96
CA LEU A 87 -9.53 -0.38 -7.12
C LEU A 87 -9.59 -1.87 -7.43
N SER A 88 -10.72 -2.34 -7.93
CA SER A 88 -10.85 -3.74 -8.36
C SER A 88 -9.99 -4.04 -9.60
N SER A 89 -9.76 -3.05 -10.46
CA SER A 89 -8.97 -3.15 -11.69
C SER A 89 -8.53 -1.76 -12.20
N LEU A 90 -7.75 -1.71 -13.29
CA LEU A 90 -7.48 -0.45 -13.99
C LEU A 90 -8.74 0.13 -14.65
N ASP A 91 -9.63 -0.73 -15.18
CA ASP A 91 -10.92 -0.29 -15.75
C ASP A 91 -11.81 0.40 -14.70
N ALA A 92 -11.72 -0.03 -13.42
CA ALA A 92 -12.41 0.64 -12.32
C ALA A 92 -11.90 2.07 -12.09
N TYR A 93 -10.64 2.38 -12.46
CA TYR A 93 -10.14 3.75 -12.45
C TYR A 93 -10.90 4.63 -13.45
N GLU A 94 -11.18 4.11 -14.65
CA GLU A 94 -11.91 4.83 -15.68
C GLU A 94 -13.33 5.20 -15.20
N ALA A 95 -14.01 4.25 -14.55
CA ALA A 95 -15.31 4.49 -13.93
C ALA A 95 -15.26 5.62 -12.88
N MET A 96 -14.20 5.64 -12.05
CA MET A 96 -13.98 6.70 -11.06
C MET A 96 -13.67 8.06 -11.72
N VAL A 97 -12.90 8.10 -12.81
CA VAL A 97 -12.65 9.34 -13.58
C VAL A 97 -13.96 9.87 -14.17
N HIS A 98 -14.81 9.00 -14.71
CA HIS A 98 -16.12 9.39 -15.24
C HIS A 98 -17.04 9.98 -14.15
N MET A 99 -17.00 9.46 -12.92
CA MET A 99 -17.70 10.06 -11.78
C MET A 99 -17.30 11.53 -11.58
N GLY A 100 -16.01 11.85 -11.69
CA GLY A 100 -15.52 13.23 -11.55
C GLY A 100 -16.13 14.24 -12.54
N THR A 101 -16.61 13.76 -13.69
CA THR A 101 -17.26 14.60 -14.71
C THR A 101 -18.79 14.64 -14.60
N SER A 102 -19.39 13.52 -14.22
CA SER A 102 -20.83 13.27 -14.32
C SER A 102 -21.59 13.37 -12.99
N ASP A 103 -20.90 13.25 -11.85
CA ASP A 103 -21.53 13.32 -10.53
C ASP A 103 -21.57 14.78 -10.02
N GLU A 104 -22.77 15.37 -10.02
CA GLU A 104 -22.99 16.74 -9.57
C GLU A 104 -22.75 16.93 -8.06
N GLU A 105 -22.99 15.90 -7.25
CA GLU A 105 -22.78 15.96 -5.80
C GLU A 105 -21.28 15.99 -5.49
N TYR A 106 -20.51 15.14 -6.17
CA TYR A 106 -19.05 15.12 -6.11
C TYR A 106 -18.48 16.47 -6.53
N ARG A 107 -18.89 16.97 -7.70
CA ARG A 107 -18.42 18.26 -8.22
C ARG A 107 -18.80 19.40 -7.29
N GLY A 108 -20.00 19.36 -6.73
CA GLY A 108 -20.45 20.32 -5.72
C GLY A 108 -19.64 20.25 -4.44
N ALA A 109 -19.27 19.06 -3.96
CA ALA A 109 -18.44 18.89 -2.77
C ALA A 109 -17.00 19.39 -2.98
N VAL A 110 -16.44 19.17 -4.17
CA VAL A 110 -15.09 19.61 -4.56
C VAL A 110 -15.05 21.12 -4.82
N ALA A 111 -16.06 21.69 -5.48
CA ALA A 111 -16.10 23.10 -5.87
C ALA A 111 -16.55 24.05 -4.76
N LYS A 112 -17.09 23.54 -3.65
CA LYS A 112 -17.55 24.37 -2.54
C LYS A 112 -16.36 25.07 -1.88
N PRO A 113 -16.38 26.42 -1.75
CA PRO A 113 -15.39 27.13 -0.97
C PRO A 113 -15.43 26.63 0.46
N GLN A 114 -14.28 26.21 0.99
CA GLN A 114 -14.17 25.99 2.42
C GLN A 114 -14.10 27.37 3.10
N ALA A 115 -14.76 27.50 4.26
CA ALA A 115 -15.11 28.79 4.86
C ALA A 115 -13.91 29.77 4.99
N GLY A 116 -14.22 31.08 4.97
CA GLY A 116 -13.29 32.18 5.29
C GLY A 116 -13.02 33.13 4.13
N ASP A 117 -12.34 32.65 3.08
CA ASP A 117 -11.69 33.54 2.09
C ASP A 117 -11.99 33.24 0.60
N GLY A 118 -13.00 32.42 0.30
CA GLY A 118 -13.52 32.29 -1.07
C GLY A 118 -12.66 31.49 -2.07
N GLY A 119 -11.72 30.67 -1.62
CA GLY A 119 -10.94 29.75 -2.49
C GLY A 119 -11.41 28.29 -2.41
N GLY A 120 -11.15 27.51 -3.45
CA GLY A 120 -11.46 26.07 -3.52
C GLY A 120 -10.44 25.20 -2.77
N TRP A 121 -10.50 23.88 -2.99
CA TRP A 121 -9.56 22.92 -2.40
C TRP A 121 -8.10 23.13 -2.84
N ASP A 122 -7.89 23.78 -3.97
CA ASP A 122 -6.59 24.08 -4.57
C ASP A 122 -5.70 24.92 -3.64
N ARG A 123 -6.28 25.80 -2.82
CA ARG A 123 -5.52 26.61 -1.85
C ARG A 123 -4.96 25.81 -0.67
N VAL A 124 -5.61 24.69 -0.35
CA VAL A 124 -5.35 23.89 0.85
C VAL A 124 -4.04 23.14 0.75
N PHE A 125 -3.64 22.80 -0.47
CA PHE A 125 -2.42 22.05 -0.75
C PHE A 125 -1.33 22.97 -1.31
N VAL A 126 -0.09 22.52 -1.15
CA VAL A 126 1.06 23.17 -1.79
C VAL A 126 1.00 22.86 -3.29
N ASP A 127 1.15 23.90 -4.11
CA ASP A 127 1.11 23.77 -5.57
C ASP A 127 2.16 22.77 -6.07
N GLY A 128 1.74 21.84 -6.93
CA GLY A 128 2.60 20.79 -7.47
C GLY A 128 2.99 19.68 -6.49
N SER A 129 2.49 19.70 -5.25
CA SER A 129 2.79 18.64 -4.26
C SER A 129 1.97 17.36 -4.43
N MET A 130 0.99 17.38 -5.34
CA MET A 130 0.11 16.23 -5.57
C MET A 130 0.75 15.26 -6.54
N HIS A 131 0.98 14.04 -6.06
CA HIS A 131 1.61 12.97 -6.81
C HIS A 131 0.80 11.69 -6.68
N GLU A 132 0.79 10.88 -7.74
CA GLU A 132 0.14 9.58 -7.73
C GLU A 132 1.11 8.50 -8.17
N THR A 133 1.09 7.40 -7.43
CA THR A 133 1.80 6.17 -7.77
C THR A 133 0.79 5.04 -7.89
N VAL A 134 0.87 4.28 -8.99
CA VAL A 134 -0.01 3.14 -9.25
C VAL A 134 0.71 1.86 -8.90
N LEU A 135 0.23 1.16 -7.88
CA LEU A 135 0.79 -0.07 -7.33
C LEU A 135 -0.01 -1.28 -7.82
N MET A 136 0.68 -2.24 -8.44
CA MET A 136 0.10 -3.50 -8.93
C MET A 136 0.55 -4.66 -8.03
N PRO A 137 -0.37 -5.50 -7.51
CA PRO A 137 -0.01 -6.67 -6.72
C PRO A 137 0.94 -7.58 -7.48
N GLN A 138 2.08 -7.90 -6.87
CA GLN A 138 3.05 -8.82 -7.44
C GLN A 138 2.49 -10.26 -7.40
N PHE A 139 2.70 -11.04 -8.47
CA PHE A 139 2.49 -12.49 -8.48
C PHE A 139 3.66 -13.22 -9.15
N TRP A 140 3.80 -14.52 -8.88
CA TRP A 140 4.89 -15.33 -9.45
C TRP A 140 4.80 -15.39 -10.98
N GLY A 141 5.90 -15.06 -11.68
CA GLY A 141 5.94 -14.95 -13.14
C GLY A 141 5.67 -13.54 -13.70
N MET A 142 5.12 -12.62 -12.90
CA MET A 142 4.97 -11.21 -13.28
C MET A 142 6.34 -10.58 -13.57
N TYR A 143 6.47 -9.86 -14.69
CA TYR A 143 7.69 -9.17 -15.12
C TYR A 143 8.98 -10.02 -15.06
N GLY A 144 8.86 -11.33 -15.29
CA GLY A 144 10.01 -12.25 -15.30
C GLY A 144 10.62 -12.50 -13.93
N THR A 145 9.84 -12.43 -12.85
CA THR A 145 10.25 -12.98 -11.53
C THR A 145 10.72 -14.41 -11.72
N LYS A 146 11.96 -14.70 -11.32
CA LYS A 146 12.54 -16.04 -11.51
C LYS A 146 11.80 -17.05 -10.64
N VAL A 147 11.27 -18.08 -11.28
CA VAL A 147 10.57 -19.20 -10.65
C VAL A 147 11.04 -20.53 -11.24
N ASP A 148 10.72 -21.62 -10.55
CA ASP A 148 11.00 -23.01 -10.94
C ASP A 148 10.12 -23.52 -12.10
N GLY A 149 9.28 -22.66 -12.69
CA GLY A 149 8.32 -23.01 -13.73
C GLY A 149 7.02 -23.64 -13.20
N GLU A 150 6.96 -24.06 -11.94
CA GLU A 150 5.76 -24.62 -11.30
C GLU A 150 4.97 -23.53 -10.58
N ARG A 151 5.66 -22.61 -9.88
CA ARG A 151 5.01 -21.53 -9.13
C ARG A 151 4.20 -20.58 -10.01
N GLU A 152 4.68 -20.27 -11.22
CA GLU A 152 3.93 -19.43 -12.18
C GLU A 152 2.66 -20.14 -12.68
N ARG A 153 2.73 -21.45 -12.94
CA ARG A 153 1.62 -22.26 -13.47
C ARG A 153 0.45 -22.36 -12.50
N GLY A 154 0.72 -22.20 -11.21
CA GLY A 154 -0.30 -22.17 -10.16
C GLY A 154 -1.02 -20.83 -10.01
N THR A 155 -0.58 -19.76 -10.70
CA THR A 155 -1.22 -18.44 -10.58
C THR A 155 -2.49 -18.37 -11.42
N ALA A 156 -3.49 -17.65 -10.92
CA ALA A 156 -4.76 -17.46 -11.63
C ALA A 156 -4.54 -16.87 -13.04
N GLN A 157 -3.56 -15.96 -13.18
CA GLN A 157 -3.23 -15.25 -14.43
C GLN A 157 -2.62 -16.19 -15.46
N TYR A 158 -1.86 -17.20 -15.04
CA TYR A 158 -1.31 -18.19 -15.95
C TYR A 158 -2.40 -19.15 -16.46
N THR A 159 -3.34 -19.53 -15.59
CA THR A 159 -4.38 -20.51 -15.92
C THR A 159 -5.55 -19.94 -16.72
N GLN A 160 -5.73 -18.62 -16.73
CA GLN A 160 -6.82 -17.97 -17.43
C GLN A 160 -6.57 -17.88 -18.95
N GLU A 161 -7.53 -18.36 -19.75
CA GLU A 161 -7.51 -18.14 -21.20
C GLU A 161 -8.04 -16.73 -21.55
N GLY A 162 -7.34 -16.02 -22.44
CA GLY A 162 -7.73 -14.69 -22.93
C GLY A 162 -6.89 -13.54 -22.37
N PRO A 163 -7.26 -12.28 -22.66
CA PRO A 163 -6.53 -11.11 -22.17
C PRO A 163 -6.68 -10.96 -20.65
N ILE A 164 -5.62 -10.51 -19.99
CA ILE A 164 -5.65 -10.15 -18.57
C ILE A 164 -6.50 -8.88 -18.42
N THR A 165 -7.64 -9.01 -17.74
CA THR A 165 -8.59 -7.91 -17.46
C THR A 165 -8.51 -7.39 -16.01
N GLY A 166 -7.70 -8.04 -15.18
CA GLY A 166 -7.46 -7.65 -13.80
C GLY A 166 -6.33 -8.47 -13.19
N LEU A 167 -5.75 -7.95 -12.11
CA LEU A 167 -4.77 -8.67 -11.30
C LEU A 167 -5.46 -9.27 -10.07
N PRO A 168 -4.92 -10.38 -9.51
CA PRO A 168 -5.46 -10.91 -8.28
C PRO A 168 -5.06 -9.96 -7.15
N GLY A 169 -5.87 -9.91 -6.10
CA GLY A 169 -5.48 -9.19 -4.89
C GLY A 169 -4.22 -9.79 -4.26
N ALA A 170 -3.46 -8.97 -3.53
CA ALA A 170 -2.27 -9.41 -2.82
C ALA A 170 -2.53 -10.46 -1.71
N ARG A 171 -3.79 -10.79 -1.43
CA ARG A 171 -4.22 -11.88 -0.53
C ARG A 171 -3.61 -13.21 -0.93
N GLU A 172 -3.43 -13.47 -2.22
CA GLU A 172 -2.83 -14.71 -2.74
C GLU A 172 -1.34 -14.84 -2.41
N GLN A 173 -0.70 -13.76 -1.96
CA GLN A 173 0.70 -13.76 -1.56
C GLN A 173 0.94 -14.40 -0.18
N VAL A 174 -0.13 -14.70 0.57
CA VAL A 174 -0.04 -15.06 1.99
C VAL A 174 -0.87 -16.31 2.27
N ALA A 175 -0.29 -17.31 2.92
CA ALA A 175 -0.99 -18.55 3.27
C ALA A 175 -1.78 -18.47 4.60
N LEU A 176 -1.74 -17.32 5.30
CA LEU A 176 -2.37 -17.18 6.61
C LEU A 176 -3.92 -17.22 6.53
N PRO A 177 -4.61 -17.63 7.61
CA PRO A 177 -6.05 -17.45 7.75
C PRO A 177 -6.45 -15.97 7.67
N ALA A 178 -7.66 -15.67 7.15
CA ALA A 178 -8.13 -14.29 6.98
C ALA A 178 -8.07 -13.45 8.27
N GLY A 179 -8.43 -14.03 9.42
CA GLY A 179 -8.38 -13.34 10.71
C GLY A 179 -6.98 -13.05 11.26
N GLN A 180 -5.92 -13.48 10.57
CA GLN A 180 -4.51 -13.22 10.92
C GLN A 180 -3.82 -12.30 9.91
N ILE A 181 -4.55 -11.84 8.89
CA ILE A 181 -4.03 -10.96 7.85
C ILE A 181 -4.39 -9.53 8.20
N LEU A 182 -3.38 -8.67 8.28
CA LEU A 182 -3.55 -7.23 8.34
C LEU A 182 -3.49 -6.66 6.92
N HIS A 183 -4.31 -5.64 6.67
CA HIS A 183 -4.32 -4.88 5.42
C HIS A 183 -4.52 -3.40 5.74
N SER A 184 -4.55 -2.55 4.72
CA SER A 184 -4.71 -1.09 4.87
C SER A 184 -5.91 -0.76 5.76
N GLY A 185 -7.08 -1.32 5.46
CA GLY A 185 -8.28 -1.15 6.30
C GLY A 185 -8.12 -1.48 7.80
N THR A 186 -7.32 -2.48 8.19
CA THR A 186 -7.28 -3.04 9.56
C THR A 186 -6.00 -2.77 10.35
N CYS A 187 -4.92 -2.31 9.70
CA CYS A 187 -3.64 -2.09 10.37
C CYS A 187 -3.67 -0.85 11.27
N GLY A 188 -2.88 -0.87 12.35
CA GLY A 188 -2.65 0.30 13.20
C GLY A 188 -1.55 1.22 12.67
N LEU A 189 -0.63 0.69 11.84
CA LEU A 189 0.44 1.41 11.17
C LEU A 189 0.75 0.70 9.86
N LEU A 190 0.89 1.46 8.77
CA LEU A 190 1.39 0.96 7.49
C LEU A 190 2.81 1.48 7.29
N LEU A 191 3.79 0.59 7.20
CA LEU A 191 5.14 0.94 6.79
C LEU A 191 5.25 0.70 5.28
N HIS A 192 5.42 1.78 4.52
CA HIS A 192 5.64 1.73 3.09
C HIS A 192 7.14 1.75 2.82
N ARG A 193 7.68 0.57 2.48
CA ARG A 193 9.06 0.45 2.02
C ARG A 193 9.10 0.48 0.51
N THR A 194 9.99 1.28 -0.05
CA THR A 194 10.24 1.33 -1.49
C THR A 194 11.71 1.05 -1.76
N ALA A 195 12.02 0.39 -2.87
CA ALA A 195 13.40 0.23 -3.34
C ALA A 195 13.44 0.07 -4.87
N GLN A 196 14.49 0.60 -5.49
CA GLN A 196 14.72 0.45 -6.92
C GLN A 196 15.62 -0.76 -7.16
N LEU A 197 15.17 -1.70 -7.99
CA LEU A 197 16.03 -2.80 -8.42
C LEU A 197 17.07 -2.30 -9.42
N ASP A 198 18.26 -2.88 -9.31
CA ASP A 198 19.23 -2.86 -10.41
C ASP A 198 18.68 -3.74 -11.54
N TYR A 199 18.61 -3.17 -12.74
CA TYR A 199 18.04 -3.81 -13.92
C TYR A 199 18.68 -5.18 -14.19
N ASP A 200 19.99 -5.31 -13.98
CA ASP A 200 20.70 -6.56 -14.24
C ASP A 200 20.19 -7.69 -13.33
N PHE A 201 19.76 -7.38 -12.10
CA PHE A 201 19.37 -8.36 -11.09
C PHE A 201 17.87 -8.34 -10.78
N ARG A 202 17.05 -7.73 -11.65
CA ARG A 202 15.63 -7.51 -11.40
C ARG A 202 14.84 -8.81 -11.13
N SER A 203 15.17 -9.90 -11.82
CA SER A 203 14.50 -11.19 -11.62
C SER A 203 14.80 -11.79 -10.25
N GLU A 204 16.07 -11.78 -9.83
CA GLU A 204 16.50 -12.25 -8.51
C GLU A 204 15.98 -11.34 -7.39
N GLY A 205 15.96 -10.03 -7.63
CA GLY A 205 15.48 -9.04 -6.68
C GLY A 205 13.98 -9.13 -6.42
N ARG A 206 13.16 -9.40 -7.45
CA ARG A 206 11.73 -9.72 -7.29
C ARG A 206 11.51 -10.98 -6.44
N THR A 207 12.28 -12.03 -6.71
CA THR A 207 12.23 -13.26 -5.90
C THR A 207 12.59 -12.99 -4.45
N PHE A 208 13.68 -12.27 -4.19
CA PHE A 208 14.06 -11.87 -2.84
C PHE A 208 12.97 -11.03 -2.15
N ALA A 209 12.37 -10.07 -2.85
CA ALA A 209 11.32 -9.23 -2.31
C ALA A 209 10.13 -10.05 -1.78
N ARG A 210 9.76 -11.10 -2.52
CA ARG A 210 8.70 -12.03 -2.15
C ARG A 210 9.06 -12.93 -0.98
N GLU A 211 10.24 -13.53 -1.01
CA GLU A 211 10.70 -14.39 0.09
C GLU A 211 10.87 -13.59 1.40
N ALA A 212 11.33 -12.34 1.32
CA ALA A 212 11.43 -11.45 2.47
C ALA A 212 10.04 -11.15 3.07
N ALA A 213 9.04 -10.86 2.23
CA ALA A 213 7.66 -10.66 2.68
C ALA A 213 7.07 -11.92 3.31
N GLU A 214 7.23 -13.07 2.66
CA GLU A 214 6.79 -14.38 3.15
C GLU A 214 7.41 -14.70 4.52
N SER A 215 8.71 -14.44 4.69
CA SER A 215 9.41 -14.65 5.96
C SER A 215 8.83 -13.85 7.13
N ILE A 216 8.36 -12.60 6.88
CA ILE A 216 7.71 -11.80 7.93
C ILE A 216 6.31 -12.34 8.21
N ASN A 217 5.55 -12.68 7.16
CA ASN A 217 4.19 -13.19 7.27
C ASN A 217 4.13 -14.50 8.07
N GLU A 218 5.06 -15.42 7.82
CA GLU A 218 5.13 -16.71 8.53
C GLU A 218 5.49 -16.55 10.01
N ASN A 219 6.32 -15.56 10.34
CA ASN A 219 6.85 -15.38 11.69
C ASN A 219 5.99 -14.48 12.59
N LEU A 220 5.13 -13.63 12.02
CA LEU A 220 4.33 -12.65 12.77
C LEU A 220 2.83 -12.70 12.44
N PRO A 221 2.17 -13.88 12.46
CA PRO A 221 0.75 -14.01 12.14
C PRO A 221 -0.11 -13.16 13.09
N GLY A 222 -1.03 -12.37 12.51
CA GLY A 222 -1.92 -11.47 13.26
C GLY A 222 -1.23 -10.26 13.90
N GLU A 223 0.08 -10.09 13.70
CA GLU A 223 0.88 -8.98 14.22
C GLU A 223 1.44 -8.13 13.07
N ALA A 224 1.95 -8.77 12.02
CA ALA A 224 2.41 -8.10 10.82
C ALA A 224 1.95 -8.84 9.55
N THR A 225 1.68 -8.10 8.48
CA THR A 225 1.44 -8.68 7.15
C THR A 225 2.08 -7.81 6.07
N VAL A 226 2.84 -8.43 5.18
CA VAL A 226 3.57 -7.78 4.10
C VAL A 226 3.01 -8.22 2.77
N PHE A 227 2.66 -7.24 1.95
CA PHE A 227 2.28 -7.43 0.56
C PHE A 227 3.28 -6.70 -0.34
N VAL A 228 3.64 -7.32 -1.45
CA VAL A 228 4.60 -6.80 -2.43
C VAL A 228 3.87 -6.30 -3.67
N TYR A 229 4.26 -5.11 -4.12
CA TYR A 229 3.71 -4.42 -5.27
C TYR A 229 4.85 -3.89 -6.17
N GLU A 230 4.53 -3.65 -7.44
CA GLU A 230 5.40 -2.94 -8.39
C GLU A 230 4.68 -1.71 -8.97
N GLU A 231 5.41 -0.66 -9.33
CA GLU A 231 4.81 0.49 -10.03
C GLU A 231 4.36 0.11 -11.44
N ALA A 232 3.09 0.39 -11.79
CA ALA A 232 2.61 0.23 -13.16
C ALA A 232 3.19 1.29 -14.11
N PHE A 233 3.28 2.52 -13.61
CA PHE A 233 3.72 3.70 -14.34
C PHE A 233 4.72 4.47 -13.47
N GLY A 234 5.84 4.89 -14.04
CA GLY A 234 6.89 5.57 -13.30
C GLY A 234 8.24 4.86 -13.45
N ALA A 235 8.92 4.61 -12.34
CA ALA A 235 10.23 3.98 -12.37
C ALA A 235 10.07 2.47 -12.54
N ALA A 236 10.50 1.95 -13.69
CA ALA A 236 10.53 0.52 -13.94
C ALA A 236 11.32 -0.21 -12.85
N ASP A 237 10.89 -1.43 -12.50
CA ASP A 237 11.55 -2.28 -11.50
C ASP A 237 11.61 -1.67 -10.07
N ARG A 238 10.74 -0.70 -9.74
CA ARG A 238 10.56 -0.24 -8.36
C ARG A 238 9.62 -1.17 -7.60
N ILE A 239 10.12 -1.70 -6.49
CA ILE A 239 9.38 -2.57 -5.58
C ILE A 239 8.84 -1.77 -4.41
N HIS A 240 7.61 -2.07 -4.02
CA HIS A 240 6.96 -1.54 -2.83
C HIS A 240 6.56 -2.70 -1.92
N TRP A 241 6.97 -2.64 -0.65
CA TRP A 241 6.42 -3.49 0.40
C TRP A 241 5.47 -2.64 1.23
N LEU A 242 4.19 -3.02 1.24
CA LEU A 242 3.22 -2.50 2.19
C LEU A 242 3.24 -3.43 3.41
N ILE A 243 3.93 -2.99 4.47
CA ILE A 243 4.13 -3.73 5.71
C ILE A 243 3.10 -3.23 6.72
N HIS A 244 2.03 -3.99 6.89
CA HIS A 244 0.91 -3.71 7.77
C HIS A 244 1.26 -4.19 9.18
N LEU A 245 1.30 -3.27 10.13
CA LEU A 245 1.65 -3.54 11.52
C LEU A 245 0.42 -3.30 12.40
N LYS A 246 0.22 -4.19 13.37
CA LYS A 246 -0.86 -4.04 14.37
C LYS A 246 -0.71 -2.78 15.21
N SER A 247 0.53 -2.35 15.46
CA SER A 247 0.88 -1.18 16.26
C SER A 247 2.30 -0.70 15.93
N LEU A 248 2.67 0.52 16.36
CA LEU A 248 4.06 0.99 16.29
C LEU A 248 5.06 0.05 16.97
N SER A 249 4.70 -0.51 18.12
CA SER A 249 5.58 -1.42 18.88
C SER A 249 5.83 -2.75 18.16
N THR A 250 4.97 -3.13 17.21
CA THR A 250 5.17 -4.31 16.36
C THR A 250 6.42 -4.17 15.50
N TYR A 251 6.84 -2.95 15.15
CA TYR A 251 8.05 -2.72 14.37
C TYR A 251 9.30 -3.32 15.04
N TYR A 252 9.40 -3.27 16.38
CA TYR A 252 10.51 -3.92 17.09
C TYR A 252 10.52 -5.44 16.91
N LYS A 253 9.35 -6.08 16.74
CA LYS A 253 9.27 -7.51 16.44
C LYS A 253 9.84 -7.81 15.06
N VAL A 254 9.47 -7.01 14.04
CA VAL A 254 10.02 -7.11 12.68
C VAL A 254 11.55 -6.96 12.70
N LEU A 255 12.07 -5.92 13.36
CA LEU A 255 13.52 -5.73 13.52
C LEU A 255 14.20 -6.92 14.20
N SER A 256 13.55 -7.52 15.21
CA SER A 256 14.11 -8.64 15.95
C SER A 256 14.21 -9.93 15.13
N LEU A 257 13.42 -10.08 14.06
CA LEU A 257 13.48 -11.27 13.19
C LEU A 257 14.87 -11.41 12.56
N HIS A 258 15.42 -10.33 11.99
CA HIS A 258 16.76 -10.36 11.37
C HIS A 258 17.90 -10.70 12.33
N VAL A 259 17.65 -10.54 13.64
CA VAL A 259 18.66 -10.80 14.69
C VAL A 259 18.50 -12.18 15.29
N LYS A 260 17.26 -12.63 15.53
CA LYS A 260 16.95 -13.80 16.36
C LYS A 260 16.52 -15.02 15.58
N ASP A 261 15.98 -14.85 14.38
CA ASP A 261 15.52 -15.97 13.57
C ASP A 261 16.61 -16.36 12.56
N GLU A 262 17.13 -17.58 12.71
CA GLU A 262 18.23 -18.08 11.87
C GLU A 262 17.81 -18.23 10.41
N ARG A 263 16.57 -18.66 10.12
CA ARG A 263 16.09 -18.83 8.74
C ARG A 263 15.92 -17.49 8.05
N VAL A 264 15.37 -16.50 8.74
CA VAL A 264 15.29 -15.13 8.24
C VAL A 264 16.69 -14.56 8.04
N ARG A 265 17.63 -14.84 8.95
CA ARG A 265 19.01 -14.39 8.79
C ARG A 265 19.65 -15.02 7.55
N GLU A 266 19.56 -16.34 7.39
CA GLU A 266 20.09 -17.07 6.23
C GLU A 266 19.55 -16.51 4.91
N LEU A 267 18.25 -16.21 4.83
CA LEU A 267 17.61 -15.60 3.66
C LEU A 267 18.32 -14.32 3.18
N TYR A 268 18.75 -13.47 4.13
CA TYR A 268 19.41 -12.18 3.86
C TYR A 268 20.93 -12.31 3.64
N PHE A 269 21.57 -13.38 4.11
CA PHE A 269 23.01 -13.61 3.89
C PHE A 269 23.30 -14.57 2.74
N GLN A 270 22.27 -15.22 2.18
CA GLN A 270 22.40 -16.10 1.03
C GLN A 270 23.01 -15.36 -0.17
N GLU A 271 24.04 -15.96 -0.77
CA GLU A 271 24.56 -15.55 -2.08
C GLU A 271 23.54 -15.91 -3.16
N ARG A 272 23.15 -14.91 -3.94
CA ARG A 272 22.08 -15.05 -4.93
C ARG A 272 22.50 -14.63 -6.33
N ILE A 273 23.60 -13.90 -6.43
CA ILE A 273 24.18 -13.48 -7.70
C ILE A 273 25.34 -14.42 -8.00
N ALA A 274 25.33 -15.01 -9.19
CA ALA A 274 26.38 -15.93 -9.61
C ALA A 274 27.77 -15.25 -9.62
N PRO A 275 28.86 -15.97 -9.29
CA PRO A 275 30.21 -15.40 -9.26
C PRO A 275 30.63 -14.70 -10.56
N GLU A 276 30.22 -15.25 -11.71
CA GLU A 276 30.51 -14.72 -13.05
C GLU A 276 29.83 -13.38 -13.31
N ARG A 277 28.78 -13.07 -12.53
CA ARG A 277 28.04 -11.80 -12.55
C ARG A 277 28.49 -10.87 -11.41
N GLY A 278 29.61 -11.18 -10.77
CA GLY A 278 30.24 -10.40 -9.70
C GLY A 278 29.89 -10.85 -8.28
N GLY A 279 29.10 -11.91 -8.11
CA GLY A 279 28.74 -12.44 -6.79
C GLY A 279 27.88 -11.49 -5.94
N GLY A 280 27.47 -11.96 -4.76
CA GLY A 280 26.87 -11.12 -3.72
C GLY A 280 25.45 -11.52 -3.28
N THR A 281 24.98 -10.82 -2.26
CA THR A 281 23.68 -11.02 -1.61
C THR A 281 22.63 -10.07 -2.20
N TRP A 282 21.44 -10.02 -1.58
CA TRP A 282 20.35 -9.12 -1.96
C TRP A 282 20.77 -7.66 -2.08
N ALA A 283 21.75 -7.19 -1.30
CA ALA A 283 22.14 -5.79 -1.28
C ALA A 283 22.65 -5.27 -2.63
N ARG A 284 23.20 -6.16 -3.48
CA ARG A 284 23.61 -5.81 -4.84
C ARG A 284 22.46 -5.76 -5.85
N MET A 285 21.30 -6.31 -5.52
CA MET A 285 20.14 -6.34 -6.40
C MET A 285 19.38 -5.02 -6.43
N PHE A 286 19.68 -4.12 -5.49
CA PHE A 286 19.03 -2.83 -5.38
C PHE A 286 20.02 -1.70 -5.63
N VAL A 287 19.56 -0.64 -6.27
CA VAL A 287 20.35 0.57 -6.47
C VAL A 287 20.71 1.14 -5.09
N PRO A 288 22.01 1.35 -4.79
CA PRO A 288 22.43 1.87 -3.49
C PRO A 288 21.73 3.19 -3.13
N GLY A 289 21.23 3.28 -1.90
CA GLY A 289 20.51 4.46 -1.40
C GLY A 289 19.08 4.63 -1.91
N SER A 290 18.56 3.70 -2.73
CA SER A 290 17.17 3.76 -3.22
C SER A 290 16.13 3.25 -2.22
N MET A 291 16.56 2.51 -1.19
CA MET A 291 15.65 1.95 -0.20
C MET A 291 15.20 3.02 0.79
N ALA A 292 13.89 3.25 0.88
CA ALA A 292 13.28 4.25 1.75
C ALA A 292 12.06 3.68 2.46
N ASP A 293 11.87 4.08 3.71
CA ASP A 293 10.77 3.67 4.57
C ASP A 293 9.96 4.91 4.98
N VAL A 294 8.64 4.86 4.79
CA VAL A 294 7.70 5.87 5.31
C VAL A 294 6.66 5.17 6.19
N ALA A 295 6.48 5.67 7.41
CA ALA A 295 5.50 5.12 8.35
C ALA A 295 4.22 5.95 8.31
N LEU A 296 3.09 5.32 8.04
CA LEU A 296 1.78 5.94 7.82
C LEU A 296 0.79 5.48 8.90
N THR A 297 0.14 6.42 9.58
CA THR A 297 -0.94 6.11 10.53
C THR A 297 -2.30 6.41 9.93
N PRO A 298 -3.31 5.54 10.13
CA PRO A 298 -4.68 5.84 9.71
C PRO A 298 -5.15 7.15 10.33
N HIS A 299 -5.67 8.05 9.50
CA HIS A 299 -6.22 9.30 9.99
C HIS A 299 -7.51 9.05 10.80
N HIS A 300 -7.59 9.56 12.02
CA HIS A 300 -8.77 9.47 12.89
C HIS A 300 -9.09 10.79 13.59
N TRP A 301 -10.34 10.94 14.03
CA TRP A 301 -10.78 12.11 14.81
C TRP A 301 -10.00 12.18 16.13
N GLY A 302 -9.56 13.38 16.52
CA GLY A 302 -8.73 13.59 17.71
C GLY A 302 -7.23 13.42 17.50
N MET A 303 -6.77 13.02 16.30
CA MET A 303 -5.37 13.17 15.90
C MET A 303 -5.10 14.67 15.70
N TYR A 304 -4.21 15.24 16.52
CA TYR A 304 -3.81 16.66 16.53
C TYR A 304 -4.97 17.67 16.43
N ALA A 305 -5.71 17.87 17.53
CA ALA A 305 -6.72 18.95 17.71
C ALA A 305 -7.49 19.31 16.42
N THR A 306 -8.29 18.35 15.95
CA THR A 306 -9.33 18.55 14.92
C THR A 306 -10.67 18.86 15.57
#